data_AF-A0A444R041-F1
#
_entry.id   AF-A0A444R041-F1
#
_cell.length_a   1.000
_cell.length_b   1.000
_cell.length_c   1.000
_cell.angle_alpha   90.00
_cell.angle_beta   90.00
_cell.angle_gamma   90.00
#
_symmetry.space_group_name_H-M   'P 1'
#
loop_
_entity.id
_entity.type
_entity.pdbx_description
1 polymer ?
#
loop_
_entity_poly.entity_id
_entity_poly.type
_entity_poly.pdbx_seq_one_letter_code
_entity_poly.pdbx_strand_id
1 'polypeptide(L)'
;TIARSMPQLGLLVILVLLPLQMLSGGSTPRESMPQMVQDIMLTMPTTHFVSLAQAILYRGAGFEIVWPQFLTLMAIGGAFFTIALLRFRKTIGTMA
;
A
#
# COMPACT_ATOMS: atom_id res chain seq x y z
N THR A 1 -12.49 12.46 -11.54
CA THR A 1 -11.95 11.94 -10.27
C THR A 1 -13.03 11.14 -9.57
N ILE A 2 -12.69 10.20 -8.66
CA ILE A 2 -13.68 9.36 -7.96
C ILE A 2 -14.31 10.14 -6.79
N ALA A 3 -13.50 10.79 -5.96
CA ALA A 3 -13.98 11.77 -4.98
C ALA A 3 -14.22 13.13 -5.66
N ARG A 4 -15.35 13.76 -5.33
CA ARG A 4 -15.76 15.09 -5.84
C ARG A 4 -15.53 16.21 -4.81
N SER A 5 -15.16 15.88 -3.57
CA SER A 5 -14.85 16.83 -2.50
C SER A 5 -13.81 16.29 -1.53
N MET A 6 -13.16 17.20 -0.77
CA MET A 6 -12.20 16.83 0.28
C MET A 6 -12.84 15.96 1.39
N PRO A 7 -14.04 16.26 1.91
CA PRO A 7 -14.68 15.39 2.89
C PRO A 7 -14.97 13.98 2.35
N GLN A 8 -15.44 13.89 1.10
CA GLN A 8 -15.71 12.59 0.47
C GLN A 8 -14.42 11.76 0.32
N LEU A 9 -13.30 12.41 -0.03
CA LEU A 9 -11.99 11.76 -0.06
C LEU A 9 -11.63 11.20 1.31
N GLY A 10 -11.77 12.00 2.38
CA GLY A 10 -11.48 11.57 3.75
C GLY A 10 -12.29 10.32 4.16
N LEU A 11 -13.58 10.29 3.88
CA LEU A 11 -14.44 9.14 4.18
C LEU A 11 -14.02 7.88 3.40
N LEU A 12 -13.69 8.02 2.11
CA LEU A 12 -13.19 6.90 1.30
C LEU A 12 -11.85 6.39 1.82
N VAL A 13 -10.95 7.29 2.22
CA VAL A 13 -9.64 6.93 2.81
C VAL A 13 -9.83 6.12 4.08
N ILE A 14 -10.74 6.51 4.96
CA ILE A 14 -11.04 5.76 6.19
C ILE A 14 -11.55 4.34 5.85
N LEU A 15 -12.52 4.24 4.94
CA LEU A 15 -13.11 2.96 4.54
C LEU A 15 -12.12 2.00 3.86
N VAL A 16 -11.08 2.53 3.23
CA VAL A 16 -10.06 1.73 2.53
C VAL A 16 -8.85 1.44 3.42
N LEU A 17 -8.31 2.45 4.11
CA LEU A 17 -7.08 2.28 4.88
C LEU A 17 -7.29 1.50 6.18
N LEU A 18 -8.42 1.65 6.87
CA LEU A 18 -8.64 0.92 8.12
C LEU A 18 -8.66 -0.60 7.90
N PRO A 19 -9.44 -1.17 6.95
CA PRO A 19 -9.40 -2.60 6.68
C PRO A 19 -8.01 -3.07 6.21
N LEU A 20 -7.34 -2.30 5.35
CA LEU A 20 -5.99 -2.64 4.87
C LEU A 20 -4.95 -2.67 6.00
N GLN A 21 -5.07 -1.81 7.00
CA GLN A 21 -4.20 -1.86 8.18
C GLN A 21 -4.50 -3.08 9.05
N MET A 22 -5.78 -3.39 9.30
CA MET A 22 -6.14 -4.57 10.09
C MET A 22 -5.66 -5.86 9.42
N LEU A 23 -5.79 -5.96 8.10
CA LEU A 23 -5.40 -7.13 7.30
C LEU A 23 -3.91 -7.15 6.89
N SER A 24 -3.12 -6.15 7.27
CA SER A 24 -1.71 -6.02 6.85
C SER A 24 -0.77 -7.11 7.38
N GLY A 25 -1.21 -7.91 8.37
CA GLY A 25 -0.34 -8.84 9.10
C GLY A 25 0.24 -8.28 10.40
N GLY A 26 -0.11 -7.04 10.76
CA GLY A 26 0.35 -6.40 12.00
C GLY A 26 -0.50 -6.79 13.21
N SER A 27 -1.82 -6.52 13.16
CA SER A 27 -2.76 -6.85 14.24
C SER A 27 -3.39 -8.22 14.06
N THR A 28 -3.72 -8.60 12.83
CA THR A 28 -4.27 -9.92 12.49
C THR A 28 -3.19 -10.78 11.83
N PRO A 29 -2.87 -11.97 12.37
CA PRO A 29 -1.91 -12.87 11.74
C PRO A 29 -2.36 -13.25 10.33
N ARG A 30 -1.47 -13.14 9.34
CA ARG A 30 -1.80 -13.48 7.94
C ARG A 30 -2.19 -14.94 7.76
N GLU A 31 -1.57 -15.83 8.53
CA GLU A 31 -1.84 -17.28 8.47
C GLU A 31 -3.28 -17.63 8.90
N SER A 32 -3.93 -16.76 9.66
CA SER A 32 -5.32 -16.91 10.07
C SER A 32 -6.33 -16.39 9.05
N MET A 33 -5.86 -15.75 7.96
CA MET A 33 -6.74 -15.21 6.92
C MET A 33 -7.09 -16.29 5.88
N PRO A 34 -8.28 -16.25 5.28
CA PRO A 34 -8.60 -17.10 4.12
C PRO A 34 -7.60 -16.87 2.98
N GLN A 35 -7.32 -17.93 2.20
CA GLN A 35 -6.29 -17.88 1.16
C GLN A 35 -6.51 -16.76 0.13
N MET A 36 -7.76 -16.54 -0.29
CA MET A 36 -8.11 -15.43 -1.19
C MET A 36 -7.72 -14.06 -0.63
N VAL A 37 -7.88 -13.84 0.69
CA VAL A 37 -7.51 -12.57 1.32
C VAL A 37 -5.99 -12.44 1.39
N GLN A 38 -5.27 -13.52 1.70
CA GLN A 38 -3.81 -13.53 1.71
C GLN A 38 -3.23 -13.14 0.35
N ASP A 39 -3.77 -13.73 -0.73
CA ASP A 39 -3.32 -13.47 -2.09
C ASP A 39 -3.53 -12.00 -2.50
N ILE A 40 -4.69 -11.43 -2.16
CA ILE A 40 -4.96 -9.99 -2.39
C ILE A 40 -3.97 -9.14 -1.59
N MET A 41 -3.76 -9.46 -0.31
CA MET A 41 -2.90 -8.68 0.57
C MET A 41 -1.43 -8.70 0.15
N LEU A 42 -0.96 -9.73 -0.58
CA LEU A 42 0.39 -9.73 -1.16
C LEU A 42 0.59 -8.63 -2.21
N THR A 43 -0.47 -8.09 -2.80
CA THR A 43 -0.38 -6.95 -3.72
C THR A 43 -0.44 -5.60 -3.01
N MET A 44 -0.82 -5.58 -1.73
CA MET A 44 -1.00 -4.36 -0.96
C MET A 44 0.33 -3.86 -0.37
N PRO A 45 0.64 -2.55 -0.47
CA PRO A 45 1.89 -2.00 0.08
C PRO A 45 1.95 -2.10 1.61
N THR A 46 0.80 -2.08 2.29
CA THR A 46 0.72 -2.18 3.75
C THR A 46 1.30 -3.50 4.26
N THR A 47 1.06 -4.61 3.56
CA THR A 47 1.59 -5.93 3.91
C THR A 47 3.11 -5.99 3.81
N HIS A 48 3.67 -5.46 2.72
CA HIS A 48 5.13 -5.40 2.52
C HIS A 48 5.79 -4.50 3.56
N PHE A 49 5.18 -3.36 3.86
CA PHE A 49 5.68 -2.44 4.88
C PHE A 49 5.70 -3.06 6.28
N VAL A 50 4.60 -3.70 6.71
CA VAL A 50 4.52 -4.31 8.04
C VAL A 50 5.47 -5.50 8.17
N SER A 51 5.58 -6.34 7.14
CA SER A 51 6.54 -7.45 7.13
C SER A 51 7.99 -6.96 7.22
N LEU A 52 8.33 -5.89 6.50
CA LEU A 52 9.65 -5.25 6.55
C LEU A 52 9.92 -4.68 7.96
N ALA A 53 8.97 -3.92 8.51
CA ALA A 53 9.09 -3.34 9.84
C ALA A 53 9.29 -4.42 10.92
N GLN A 54 8.54 -5.52 10.86
CA GLN A 54 8.70 -6.65 11.78
C GLN A 54 10.07 -7.33 11.64
N ALA A 55 10.57 -7.50 10.41
CA ALA A 55 11.88 -8.09 10.18
C ALA A 55 13.02 -7.23 10.76
N ILE A 56 12.95 -5.90 10.57
CA ILE A 56 13.97 -4.98 11.07
C ILE A 56 13.87 -4.81 12.60
N LEU A 57 12.69 -4.47 13.11
CA LEU A 57 12.50 -4.09 14.51
C LEU A 57 12.56 -5.28 15.47
N TYR A 58 11.99 -6.44 15.08
CA TYR A 58 11.88 -7.59 15.98
C TYR A 58 12.88 -8.70 15.71
N ARG A 59 13.41 -8.81 14.48
CA ARG A 59 14.34 -9.88 14.09
C ARG A 59 15.76 -9.39 13.80
N GLY A 60 16.00 -8.08 13.83
CA GLY A 60 17.31 -7.49 13.55
C GLY A 60 17.82 -7.79 12.14
N ALA A 61 16.91 -7.93 11.16
CA ALA A 61 17.27 -8.29 9.80
C ALA A 61 18.17 -7.21 9.16
N GLY A 62 19.33 -7.63 8.63
CA GLY A 62 20.22 -6.79 7.85
C GLY A 62 19.70 -6.51 6.44
N PHE A 63 20.38 -5.63 5.71
CA PHE A 63 19.96 -5.19 4.37
C PHE A 63 19.86 -6.35 3.37
N GLU A 64 20.70 -7.38 3.52
CA GLU A 64 20.69 -8.58 2.69
C GLU A 64 19.35 -9.36 2.72
N ILE A 65 18.56 -9.21 3.79
CA ILE A 65 17.25 -9.86 3.93
C ILE A 65 16.11 -8.96 3.42
N VAL A 66 16.21 -7.65 3.65
CA VAL A 66 15.08 -6.71 3.45
C VAL A 66 15.05 -6.03 2.09
N TRP A 67 16.15 -6.05 1.32
CA TRP A 67 16.21 -5.40 0.02
C TRP A 67 15.11 -5.80 -0.98
N PRO A 68 14.59 -7.04 -1.04
CA PRO A 68 13.51 -7.38 -1.98
C PRO A 68 12.19 -6.69 -1.62
N GLN A 69 11.94 -6.49 -0.32
CA GLN A 69 10.76 -5.80 0.19
C GLN A 69 10.85 -4.30 -0.13
N PHE A 70 12.03 -3.70 0.00
CA PHE A 70 12.29 -2.33 -0.47
C PHE A 70 12.03 -2.18 -1.96
N LEU A 71 12.52 -3.11 -2.79
CA LEU A 71 12.31 -3.08 -4.23
C LEU A 71 10.81 -3.18 -4.57
N THR A 72 10.07 -4.04 -3.87
CA THR A 72 8.63 -4.20 -4.05
C THR A 72 7.87 -2.92 -3.70
N LEU A 73 8.20 -2.29 -2.56
CA LEU A 73 7.61 -1.01 -2.17
C LEU A 73 7.96 0.12 -3.15
N MET A 74 9.20 0.17 -3.65
CA MET A 74 9.60 1.12 -4.70
C MET A 74 8.83 0.89 -5.99
N ALA A 75 8.61 -0.36 -6.40
CA ALA A 75 7.83 -0.69 -7.59
C ALA A 75 6.37 -0.24 -7.46
N ILE A 76 5.72 -0.56 -6.33
CA ILE A 76 4.34 -0.14 -6.06
C ILE A 76 4.24 1.39 -5.99
N GLY A 77 5.12 2.04 -5.22
CA GLY A 77 5.16 3.50 -5.10
C GLY A 77 5.41 4.19 -6.44
N GLY A 78 6.35 3.67 -7.24
CA GLY A 78 6.63 4.13 -8.60
C GLY A 78 5.42 4.01 -9.51
N ALA A 79 4.71 2.88 -9.49
CA ALA A 79 3.49 2.69 -10.28
C ALA A 79 2.41 3.71 -9.92
N PHE A 80 2.10 3.89 -8.63
CA PHE A 80 1.12 4.88 -8.18
C PHE A 80 1.54 6.31 -8.53
N PHE A 81 2.82 6.64 -8.37
CA PHE A 81 3.37 7.94 -8.73
C PHE A 81 3.24 8.21 -10.23
N THR A 82 3.61 7.27 -11.09
CA THR A 82 3.48 7.40 -12.54
C THR A 82 2.01 7.58 -12.94
N ILE A 83 1.09 6.80 -12.36
CA ILE A 83 -0.35 6.95 -12.60
C ILE A 83 -0.82 8.37 -12.20
N ALA A 84 -0.44 8.83 -11.00
CA ALA A 84 -0.79 10.16 -10.51
C ALA A 84 -0.24 11.25 -11.44
N LEU A 85 1.03 11.14 -11.85
CA LEU A 85 1.69 12.08 -12.76
C LEU A 85 0.99 12.14 -14.13
N LEU A 86 0.66 11.00 -14.72
CA LEU A 86 -0.05 10.94 -16.00
C LEU A 86 -1.46 11.57 -15.90
N ARG A 87 -2.18 11.30 -14.81
CA ARG A 87 -3.50 11.91 -14.56
C ARG A 87 -3.42 13.41 -14.35
N PHE A 88 -2.40 13.87 -13.63
CA PHE A 88 -2.17 15.29 -13.38
C PHE A 88 -1.88 16.04 -14.68
N ARG A 89 -0.97 15.51 -15.51
CA ARG A 89 -0.65 16.07 -16.84
C ARG A 89 -1.87 16.13 -17.75
N LYS A 90 -2.69 15.08 -17.80
CA LYS A 90 -3.93 15.08 -18.60
C LYS A 90 -4.90 16.15 -18.13
N THR A 91 -5.11 16.27 -16.82
CA THR A 91 -6.05 17.25 -16.24
C THR A 91 -5.66 18.69 -16.60
N ILE A 92 -4.36 19.02 -16.51
CA ILE A 92 -3.86 20.34 -16.90
C ILE A 92 -4.02 20.57 -18.41
N GLY A 93 -3.69 19.59 -19.25
CA GLY A 93 -3.82 19.70 -20.71
C GLY A 93 -5.26 19.86 -21.20
N THR A 94 -6.27 19.42 -20.44
CA THR A 94 -7.70 19.68 -20.72
C THR A 94 -8.23 21.01 -20.19
N MET A 95 -7.47 21.73 -19.34
CA MET A 95 -7.85 23.06 -18.84
C MET A 95 -7.23 24.21 -19.64
N ALA A 96 -6.29 23.91 -20.55
CA ALA A 96 -5.73 24.84 -21.53
C ALA A 96 -6.48 24.73 -22.85
#